data_AF-A0A9D8A3K2-F1
#
_entry.id   AF-A0A9D8A3K2-F1
#
_cell.length_a   1.000
_cell.length_b   1.000
_cell.length_c   1.000
_cell.angle_alpha   90.00
_cell.angle_beta   90.00
_cell.angle_gamma   90.00
#
_symmetry.space_group_name_H-M   'P 1'
#
loop_
_entity.id
_entity.type
_entity.pdbx_description
1 polymer ?
#
loop_
_entity_poly.entity_id
_entity_poly.type
_entity_poly.pdbx_seq_one_letter_code
_entity_poly.pdbx_strand_id
1 'polypeptide(L)'
;MKILIVLTLFILSPAYAGTIVKCINDLDEISYADEVCSYGTRELSKTVLQSYKTSEWISKKNLKKAKPYPEQSISKQNKALIQSRIIQVMSSLTMIKVKMAEYYMTNAKWPTEFQQIKLSQKSLTSSLIDKTQLDKNGRMKVKLNRVLGTKKQLWLYPQAVMGNSQIEWQCYTNFPASWLRFEGQQLCLSRDI
;
A
#
# COMPACT_ATOMS: atom_id res chain seq x y z
N MET A 1 15.03 54.94 -29.15
CA MET A 1 14.44 54.10 -28.07
C MET A 1 13.85 52.85 -28.73
N LYS A 2 14.55 51.70 -28.69
CA LYS A 2 14.11 50.46 -29.35
C LYS A 2 13.43 49.56 -28.32
N ILE A 3 12.13 49.31 -28.51
CA ILE A 3 11.33 48.42 -27.67
C ILE A 3 11.57 46.99 -28.15
N LEU A 4 12.19 46.17 -27.29
CA LEU A 4 12.44 44.75 -27.54
C LEU A 4 11.22 43.96 -27.05
N ILE A 5 10.40 43.47 -27.97
CA ILE A 5 9.25 42.61 -27.67
C ILE A 5 9.77 41.17 -27.55
N VAL A 6 9.85 40.66 -26.31
CA VAL A 6 10.18 39.26 -26.03
C VAL A 6 8.90 38.45 -26.13
N LEU A 7 8.71 37.79 -27.27
CA LEU A 7 7.61 36.87 -27.53
C LEU A 7 7.94 35.51 -26.87
N THR A 8 7.41 35.28 -25.67
CA THR A 8 7.47 33.96 -25.00
C THR A 8 6.49 33.00 -25.67
N LEU A 9 7.01 32.09 -26.51
CA LEU A 9 6.28 30.94 -27.02
C LEU A 9 5.92 29.99 -25.86
N PHE A 10 4.64 29.94 -25.50
CA PHE A 10 4.07 28.87 -24.69
C PHE A 10 3.98 27.60 -25.53
N ILE A 11 4.89 26.64 -25.28
CA ILE A 11 4.84 25.31 -25.89
C ILE A 11 3.77 24.50 -25.13
N LEU A 12 2.56 24.46 -25.68
CA LEU A 12 1.49 23.57 -25.21
C LEU A 12 1.92 22.12 -25.45
N SER A 13 2.19 21.38 -24.38
CA SER A 13 2.48 19.94 -24.46
C SER A 13 1.19 19.18 -24.81
N PRO A 14 1.23 18.16 -25.69
CA PRO A 14 0.06 17.36 -26.02
C PRO A 14 -0.44 16.61 -24.78
N ALA A 15 -1.75 16.69 -24.52
CA ALA A 15 -2.42 15.91 -23.49
C ALA A 15 -2.54 14.45 -23.95
N TYR A 16 -1.86 13.54 -23.26
CA TYR A 16 -1.99 12.11 -23.50
C TYR A 16 -3.31 11.59 -22.87
N ALA A 17 -4.26 11.22 -23.73
CA ALA A 17 -5.46 10.51 -23.31
C ALA A 17 -5.13 9.02 -23.12
N GLY A 18 -4.92 8.60 -21.88
CA GLY A 18 -4.83 7.18 -21.51
C GLY A 18 -6.23 6.59 -21.27
N THR A 19 -6.45 5.35 -21.67
CA THR A 19 -7.72 4.64 -21.39
C THR A 19 -7.48 3.65 -20.27
N ILE A 20 -8.26 3.69 -19.20
CA ILE A 20 -8.18 2.69 -18.13
C ILE A 20 -9.27 1.64 -18.38
N VAL A 21 -8.85 0.38 -18.43
CA VAL A 21 -9.72 -0.77 -18.62
C VAL A 21 -9.92 -1.48 -17.27
N LYS A 22 -11.17 -1.77 -16.93
CA LYS A 22 -11.52 -2.58 -15.75
C LYS A 22 -11.59 -4.06 -16.13
N CYS A 23 -10.75 -4.89 -15.51
CA CYS A 23 -10.66 -6.32 -15.75
C CYS A 23 -11.17 -7.12 -14.56
N ILE A 24 -11.79 -8.27 -14.82
CA ILE A 24 -12.18 -9.25 -13.79
C ILE A 24 -11.59 -10.62 -14.13
N ASN A 25 -10.99 -11.30 -13.17
CA ASN A 25 -10.45 -12.65 -13.38
C ASN A 25 -11.49 -13.74 -13.06
N ASP A 26 -11.13 -15.00 -13.31
CA ASP A 26 -11.98 -16.17 -13.02
C ASP A 26 -12.28 -16.38 -11.53
N LEU A 27 -11.67 -15.60 -10.64
CA LEU A 27 -11.90 -15.57 -9.19
C LEU A 27 -12.73 -14.34 -8.75
N ASP A 28 -13.34 -13.62 -9.70
CA ASP A 28 -14.08 -12.37 -9.50
C ASP A 28 -13.26 -11.23 -8.86
N GLU A 29 -11.92 -11.29 -8.92
CA GLU A 29 -11.04 -10.20 -8.47
C GLU A 29 -10.98 -9.10 -9.55
N ILE A 30 -11.21 -7.83 -9.15
CA ILE A 30 -11.18 -6.67 -10.04
C ILE A 30 -9.78 -6.06 -10.08
N SER A 31 -9.27 -5.78 -11.29
CA SER A 31 -8.04 -5.03 -11.52
C SER A 31 -8.23 -3.92 -12.56
N TYR A 32 -7.35 -2.92 -12.52
CA TYR A 32 -7.34 -1.81 -13.49
C TYR A 32 -6.02 -1.83 -14.27
N ALA A 33 -6.09 -1.70 -15.58
CA ALA A 33 -4.93 -1.69 -16.46
C ALA A 33 -5.03 -0.54 -17.47
N ASP A 34 -3.88 0.01 -17.86
CA ASP A 34 -3.77 1.05 -18.90
C ASP A 34 -3.83 0.45 -20.33
N GLU A 35 -3.88 -0.88 -20.42
CA GLU A 35 -3.92 -1.68 -21.65
C GLU A 35 -4.97 -2.79 -21.55
N VAL A 36 -5.13 -3.58 -22.62
CA VAL A 36 -6.09 -4.69 -22.69
C VAL A 36 -5.85 -5.70 -21.55
N CYS A 37 -6.94 -6.24 -21.01
CA CYS A 37 -6.93 -7.22 -19.93
C CYS A 37 -6.03 -8.44 -20.25
N SER A 38 -5.30 -8.94 -19.25
CA SER A 38 -4.40 -10.10 -19.41
C SER A 38 -5.17 -11.39 -19.71
N TYR A 39 -4.51 -12.37 -20.34
CA TYR A 39 -5.13 -13.65 -20.73
C TYR A 39 -5.78 -14.35 -19.52
N GLY A 40 -7.05 -14.75 -19.66
CA GLY A 40 -7.85 -15.31 -18.55
C GLY A 40 -8.60 -14.26 -17.70
N THR A 41 -8.73 -13.02 -18.19
CA THR A 41 -9.56 -11.99 -17.55
C THR A 41 -10.56 -11.40 -18.56
N ARG A 42 -11.76 -11.06 -18.08
CA ARG A 42 -12.84 -10.45 -18.89
C ARG A 42 -12.84 -8.94 -18.70
N GLU A 43 -12.99 -8.20 -19.79
CA GLU A 43 -13.17 -6.75 -19.77
C GLU A 43 -14.61 -6.40 -19.35
N LEU A 44 -14.77 -5.59 -18.31
CA LEU A 44 -16.10 -5.19 -17.81
C LEU A 44 -16.55 -3.82 -18.31
N SER A 45 -15.62 -2.88 -18.49
CA SER A 45 -15.94 -1.53 -18.96
C SER A 45 -14.66 -0.77 -19.35
N LYS A 46 -14.76 0.02 -20.41
CA LYS A 46 -13.73 0.95 -20.88
C LYS A 46 -14.18 2.37 -20.55
N THR A 47 -13.51 3.02 -19.61
CA THR A 47 -13.78 4.42 -19.28
C THR A 47 -12.64 5.29 -19.80
N VAL A 48 -12.96 6.23 -20.70
CA VAL A 48 -12.02 7.25 -21.14
C VAL A 48 -11.94 8.31 -20.03
N LEU A 49 -10.98 8.15 -19.12
CA LEU A 49 -10.69 9.17 -18.12
C LEU A 49 -9.79 10.23 -18.76
N GLN A 50 -10.27 11.47 -18.86
CA GLN A 50 -9.38 12.62 -19.10
C GLN A 50 -8.37 12.66 -17.95
N SER A 51 -7.13 12.29 -18.28
CA SER A 51 -6.09 12.02 -17.29
C SER A 51 -5.64 13.31 -16.60
N TYR A 52 -5.95 13.45 -15.32
CA TYR A 52 -5.14 14.26 -14.44
C TYR A 52 -3.91 13.42 -14.09
N LYS A 53 -2.72 13.88 -14.52
CA LYS A 53 -1.40 13.29 -14.21
C LYS A 53 -1.34 12.81 -12.76
N THR A 54 -1.55 11.52 -12.55
CA THR A 54 -1.40 10.85 -11.26
C THR A 54 -0.11 10.02 -11.30
N SER A 55 0.98 10.64 -10.84
CA SER A 55 2.12 9.98 -10.17
C SER A 55 2.69 8.67 -10.75
N GLU A 56 2.90 8.60 -12.07
CA GLU A 56 3.57 7.47 -12.73
C GLU A 56 5.10 7.39 -12.48
N TRP A 57 5.62 8.03 -11.43
CA TRP A 57 7.06 8.04 -11.11
C TRP A 57 7.47 7.27 -9.84
N ILE A 58 6.54 6.65 -9.09
CA ILE A 58 6.90 5.97 -7.82
C ILE A 58 6.96 4.43 -7.91
N SER A 59 6.30 3.77 -8.88
CA SER A 59 6.13 2.31 -8.79
C SER A 59 7.25 1.45 -9.40
N LYS A 60 7.94 1.87 -10.48
CA LYS A 60 8.77 0.90 -11.26
C LYS A 60 10.27 0.89 -11.00
N LYS A 61 10.88 1.91 -10.36
CA LYS A 61 12.36 2.03 -10.33
C LYS A 61 13.08 1.56 -9.05
N ASN A 62 12.37 1.14 -7.99
CA ASN A 62 13.03 0.67 -6.75
C ASN A 62 12.42 -0.59 -6.10
N LEU A 63 11.46 -1.25 -6.74
CA LEU A 63 11.01 -2.58 -6.32
C LEU A 63 11.96 -3.64 -6.91
N LYS A 64 13.11 -3.84 -6.26
CA LYS A 64 13.86 -5.10 -6.43
C LYS A 64 12.84 -6.23 -6.23
N LYS A 65 12.65 -7.09 -7.23
CA LYS A 65 11.70 -8.20 -7.23
C LYS A 65 11.88 -9.03 -5.95
N ALA A 66 11.08 -8.74 -4.92
CA ALA A 66 11.11 -9.48 -3.67
C ALA A 66 10.65 -10.91 -3.99
N LYS A 67 11.45 -11.91 -3.61
CA LYS A 67 11.09 -13.30 -3.84
C LYS A 67 9.89 -13.68 -2.94
N PRO A 68 8.98 -14.55 -3.41
CA PRO A 68 7.93 -15.12 -2.56
C PRO A 68 8.55 -15.82 -1.34
N TYR A 69 7.94 -15.67 -0.16
CA TYR A 69 8.40 -16.34 1.06
C TYR A 69 8.17 -17.86 0.96
N PRO A 70 9.15 -18.71 1.32
CA PRO A 70 9.02 -20.16 1.18
C PRO A 70 7.91 -20.74 2.07
N GLU A 71 7.08 -21.61 1.50
CA GLU A 71 5.95 -22.23 2.17
C GLU A 71 6.45 -23.32 3.14
N GLN A 72 6.12 -23.18 4.43
CA GLN A 72 6.41 -24.18 5.47
C GLN A 72 5.17 -25.04 5.73
N SER A 73 5.34 -26.36 5.81
CA SER A 73 4.27 -27.33 6.06
C SER A 73 3.72 -27.17 7.48
N ILE A 74 2.59 -26.48 7.62
CA ILE A 74 1.94 -26.23 8.90
C ILE A 74 0.48 -26.66 8.80
N SER A 75 -0.05 -27.23 9.89
CA SER A 75 -1.41 -27.77 9.95
C SER A 75 -2.47 -26.70 9.64
N LYS A 76 -3.54 -27.12 8.96
CA LYS A 76 -4.65 -26.26 8.52
C LYS A 76 -5.31 -25.47 9.68
N GLN A 77 -5.35 -26.05 10.89
CA GLN A 77 -5.88 -25.40 12.10
C GLN A 77 -5.05 -24.18 12.54
N ASN A 78 -3.73 -24.21 12.35
CA ASN A 78 -2.87 -23.07 12.70
C ASN A 78 -3.08 -21.88 11.75
N LYS A 79 -3.45 -22.13 10.49
CA LYS A 79 -3.66 -21.07 9.49
C LYS A 79 -4.76 -20.09 9.89
N ALA A 80 -5.95 -20.59 10.25
CA ALA A 80 -7.08 -19.74 10.62
C ALA A 80 -6.78 -18.89 11.87
N LEU A 81 -6.09 -19.49 12.85
CA LEU A 81 -5.65 -18.78 14.05
C LEU A 81 -4.65 -17.65 13.72
N ILE A 82 -3.66 -17.92 12.86
CA ILE A 82 -2.70 -16.88 12.43
C ILE A 82 -3.41 -15.77 11.67
N GLN A 83 -4.37 -16.10 10.79
CA GLN A 83 -5.17 -15.12 10.05
C GLN A 83 -5.95 -14.19 10.99
N SER A 84 -6.67 -14.76 11.96
CA SER A 84 -7.39 -14.00 12.98
C SER A 84 -6.47 -13.06 13.75
N ARG A 85 -5.27 -13.51 14.12
CA ARG A 85 -4.29 -12.68 14.82
C ARG A 85 -3.70 -11.58 13.93
N ILE A 86 -3.48 -11.83 12.64
CA ILE A 86 -3.07 -10.79 11.68
C ILE A 86 -4.15 -9.71 11.56
N ILE A 87 -5.43 -10.11 11.46
CA ILE A 87 -6.56 -9.18 11.46
C ILE A 87 -6.56 -8.35 12.76
N GLN A 88 -6.40 -8.99 13.91
CA GLN A 88 -6.34 -8.30 15.21
C GLN A 88 -5.17 -7.29 15.27
N VAL A 89 -3.99 -7.65 14.77
CA VAL A 89 -2.86 -6.72 14.62
C VAL A 89 -3.27 -5.54 13.75
N MET A 90 -3.83 -5.78 12.57
CA MET A 90 -4.25 -4.74 11.63
C MET A 90 -5.29 -3.79 12.23
N SER A 91 -6.27 -4.31 12.96
CA SER A 91 -7.28 -3.53 13.67
C SER A 91 -6.69 -2.68 14.79
N SER A 92 -5.70 -3.21 15.54
CA SER A 92 -5.03 -2.46 16.60
C SER A 92 -4.25 -1.25 16.09
N LEU A 93 -3.81 -1.29 14.82
CA LEU A 93 -3.06 -0.22 14.16
C LEU A 93 -3.96 0.88 13.57
N THR A 94 -5.29 0.72 13.59
CA THR A 94 -6.24 1.67 12.96
C THR A 94 -6.10 3.08 13.51
N MET A 95 -6.00 3.25 14.84
CA MET A 95 -5.85 4.58 15.45
C MET A 95 -4.55 5.27 15.02
N ILE A 96 -3.47 4.50 14.85
CA ILE A 96 -2.19 5.04 14.34
C ILE A 96 -2.36 5.50 12.89
N LYS A 97 -3.02 4.70 12.04
CA LYS A 97 -3.28 5.06 10.64
C LYS A 97 -4.09 6.36 10.52
N VAL A 98 -5.12 6.52 11.34
CA VAL A 98 -5.93 7.76 11.40
C VAL A 98 -5.06 8.96 11.78
N LYS A 99 -4.24 8.84 12.84
CA LYS A 99 -3.36 9.93 13.28
C LYS A 99 -2.28 10.29 12.24
N MET A 100 -1.75 9.30 11.54
CA MET A 100 -0.81 9.53 10.43
C MET A 100 -1.50 10.23 9.24
N ALA A 101 -2.74 9.86 8.93
CA ALA A 101 -3.54 10.51 7.90
C ALA A 101 -3.84 11.98 8.24
N GLU A 102 -4.31 12.26 9.47
CA GLU A 102 -4.53 13.63 9.95
C GLU A 102 -3.26 14.49 9.84
N TYR A 103 -2.11 13.93 10.23
CA TYR A 103 -0.83 14.62 10.12
C TYR A 103 -0.46 14.91 8.66
N TYR A 104 -0.63 13.94 7.77
CA TYR A 104 -0.36 14.11 6.33
C TYR A 104 -1.25 15.20 5.72
N MET A 105 -2.55 15.20 6.02
CA MET A 105 -3.48 16.20 5.50
C MET A 105 -3.13 17.63 5.96
N THR A 106 -2.56 17.76 7.15
CA THR A 106 -2.16 19.07 7.71
C THR A 106 -0.81 19.53 7.17
N ASN A 107 0.15 18.62 6.98
CA ASN A 107 1.55 18.97 6.73
C ASN A 107 2.03 18.63 5.32
N ALA A 108 1.19 17.98 4.49
CA ALA A 108 1.54 17.42 3.19
C ALA A 108 2.80 16.53 3.18
N LYS A 109 3.14 15.94 4.34
CA LYS A 109 4.28 15.05 4.54
C LYS A 109 3.95 13.99 5.57
N TRP A 110 4.52 12.79 5.42
CA TRP A 110 4.34 11.74 6.41
C TRP A 110 5.15 12.00 7.68
N PRO A 111 4.65 11.58 8.86
CA PRO A 111 5.46 11.63 10.07
C PRO A 111 6.61 10.62 9.96
N THR A 112 7.78 11.04 10.39
CA THR A 112 8.98 10.18 10.50
C THR A 112 9.11 9.57 11.88
N GLU A 113 8.38 10.09 12.86
CA GLU A 113 8.40 9.68 14.27
C GLU A 113 6.99 9.73 14.89
N PHE A 114 6.71 8.85 15.85
CA PHE A 114 5.39 8.78 16.50
C PHE A 114 5.08 9.99 17.37
N GLN A 115 6.10 10.67 17.88
CA GLN A 115 5.97 11.88 18.71
C GLN A 115 5.35 13.03 17.91
N GLN A 116 5.59 13.10 16.59
CA GLN A 116 4.99 14.11 15.71
C GLN A 116 3.47 13.96 15.62
N ILE A 117 2.94 12.77 15.88
CA ILE A 117 1.50 12.48 15.97
C ILE A 117 1.03 12.26 17.40
N LYS A 118 1.79 12.76 18.39
CA LYS A 118 1.48 12.72 19.83
C LYS A 118 1.28 11.30 20.38
N LEU A 119 1.94 10.31 19.78
CA LEU A 119 1.93 8.93 20.27
C LEU A 119 3.27 8.60 20.93
N SER A 120 3.20 7.92 22.09
CA SER A 120 4.40 7.45 22.78
C SER A 120 4.82 6.08 22.25
N GLN A 121 6.11 5.83 22.05
CA GLN A 121 6.59 4.52 21.59
C GLN A 121 6.19 3.37 22.52
N LYS A 122 6.09 3.64 23.83
CA LYS A 122 5.73 2.65 24.85
C LYS A 122 4.27 2.20 24.76
N SER A 123 3.38 3.04 24.25
CA SER A 123 1.96 2.71 24.06
C SER A 123 1.68 1.97 22.75
N LEU A 124 2.71 1.69 21.93
CA LEU A 124 2.57 1.05 20.60
C LEU A 124 3.02 -0.41 20.60
N THR A 125 2.88 -1.07 21.75
CA THR A 125 3.13 -2.50 21.96
C THR A 125 1.86 -3.17 22.46
N SER A 126 1.70 -4.46 22.14
CA SER A 126 0.56 -5.26 22.59
C SER A 126 0.96 -6.73 22.76
N SER A 127 0.03 -7.59 23.15
CA SER A 127 0.27 -9.04 23.21
C SER A 127 0.67 -9.67 21.88
N LEU A 128 0.39 -9.00 20.75
CA LEU A 128 0.73 -9.48 19.40
C LEU A 128 1.81 -8.62 18.72
N ILE A 129 2.18 -7.48 19.30
CA ILE A 129 3.10 -6.50 18.71
C ILE A 129 4.23 -6.21 19.68
N ASP A 130 5.44 -6.63 19.32
CA ASP A 130 6.64 -6.39 20.13
C ASP A 130 7.17 -4.96 19.95
N LYS A 131 7.12 -4.45 18.72
CA LYS A 131 7.66 -3.11 18.40
C LYS A 131 7.04 -2.54 17.13
N THR A 132 6.72 -1.26 17.17
CA THR A 132 6.28 -0.48 16.00
C THR A 132 7.32 0.60 15.69
N GLN A 133 7.64 0.86 14.43
CA GLN A 133 8.61 1.90 14.02
C GLN A 133 8.10 2.61 12.76
N LEU A 134 8.36 3.91 12.63
CA LEU A 134 8.19 4.65 11.37
C LEU A 134 9.54 4.81 10.68
N ASP A 135 9.52 4.97 9.37
CA ASP A 135 10.67 5.39 8.61
C ASP A 135 10.48 6.75 7.93
N LYS A 136 11.51 7.20 7.23
CA LYS A 136 11.54 8.51 6.56
C LYS A 136 10.44 8.74 5.52
N ASN A 137 9.80 7.68 5.03
CA ASN A 137 8.73 7.75 4.04
C ASN A 137 7.35 7.54 4.67
N GLY A 138 7.23 7.56 6.00
CA GLY A 138 5.97 7.27 6.69
C GLY A 138 5.59 5.80 6.67
N ARG A 139 6.49 4.90 6.27
CA ARG A 139 6.16 3.46 6.27
C ARG A 139 6.25 2.96 7.71
N MET A 140 5.25 2.21 8.11
CA MET A 140 5.17 1.66 9.45
C MET A 140 5.63 0.21 9.45
N LYS A 141 6.72 -0.07 10.16
CA LYS A 141 7.23 -1.41 10.42
C LYS A 141 6.73 -1.91 11.76
N VAL A 142 6.10 -3.08 11.76
CA VAL A 142 5.50 -3.73 12.94
C VAL A 142 6.19 -5.08 13.14
N LYS A 143 6.99 -5.21 14.19
CA LYS A 143 7.55 -6.49 14.63
C LYS A 143 6.50 -7.22 15.45
N LEU A 144 6.18 -8.43 15.02
CA LEU A 144 5.15 -9.26 15.61
C LEU A 144 5.74 -10.14 16.71
N ASN A 145 4.94 -10.41 17.73
CA ASN A 145 5.34 -11.25 18.84
C ASN A 145 5.67 -12.68 18.39
N ARG A 146 6.59 -13.34 19.11
CA ARG A 146 7.01 -14.73 18.85
C ARG A 146 5.85 -15.72 18.76
N VAL A 147 4.70 -15.45 19.39
CA VAL A 147 3.49 -16.27 19.30
C VAL A 147 2.95 -16.40 17.86
N LEU A 148 3.31 -15.47 16.97
CA LEU A 148 2.99 -15.48 15.54
C LEU A 148 4.10 -16.11 14.69
N GLY A 149 5.22 -16.48 15.31
CA GLY A 149 6.41 -17.03 14.66
C GLY A 149 7.65 -16.16 14.86
N THR A 150 8.83 -16.79 14.71
CA THR A 150 10.11 -16.11 14.88
C THR A 150 10.35 -15.10 13.75
N LYS A 151 10.77 -13.88 14.10
CA LYS A 151 11.11 -12.79 13.16
C LYS A 151 9.96 -12.42 12.20
N LYS A 152 8.71 -12.62 12.62
CA LYS A 152 7.56 -12.19 11.82
C LYS A 152 7.37 -10.68 11.92
N GLN A 153 7.11 -10.06 10.78
CA GLN A 153 6.96 -8.62 10.69
C GLN A 153 5.96 -8.24 9.60
N LEU A 154 5.25 -7.16 9.86
CA LEU A 154 4.28 -6.55 8.98
C LEU A 154 4.75 -5.14 8.65
N TRP A 155 4.55 -4.71 7.41
CA TRP A 155 4.81 -3.35 6.98
C TRP A 155 3.57 -2.74 6.36
N LEU A 156 3.32 -1.48 6.71
CA LEU A 156 2.22 -0.68 6.16
C LEU A 156 2.79 0.52 5.43
N TYR A 157 2.41 0.65 4.16
CA TYR A 157 2.87 1.69 3.27
C TYR A 157 1.68 2.60 2.98
N PRO A 158 1.67 3.83 3.51
CA PRO A 158 0.64 4.77 3.15
C PRO A 158 0.89 5.31 1.74
N GLN A 159 -0.17 5.46 0.98
CA GLN A 159 -0.16 6.07 -0.34
C GLN A 159 -1.31 7.07 -0.43
N ALA A 160 -0.98 8.33 -0.68
CA ALA A 160 -1.98 9.34 -1.00
C ALA A 160 -2.47 9.11 -2.44
N VAL A 161 -3.78 9.00 -2.62
CA VAL A 161 -4.44 8.76 -3.90
C VAL A 161 -5.50 9.84 -4.15
N MET A 162 -6.08 9.84 -5.36
CA MET A 162 -7.13 10.78 -5.75
C MET A 162 -6.76 12.25 -5.45
N GLY A 163 -5.56 12.66 -5.87
CA GLY A 163 -5.09 14.05 -5.65
C GLY A 163 -4.87 14.41 -4.18
N ASN A 164 -4.43 13.45 -3.36
CA ASN A 164 -4.23 13.58 -1.91
C ASN A 164 -5.51 13.72 -1.07
N SER A 165 -6.69 13.44 -1.63
CA SER A 165 -7.95 13.47 -0.86
C SER A 165 -8.20 12.18 -0.07
N GLN A 166 -7.55 11.08 -0.46
CA GLN A 166 -7.69 9.77 0.18
C GLN A 166 -6.32 9.16 0.45
N ILE A 167 -6.24 8.30 1.47
CA ILE A 167 -5.05 7.55 1.82
C ILE A 167 -5.37 6.07 1.80
N GLU A 168 -4.67 5.34 0.93
CA GLU A 168 -4.68 3.89 0.88
C GLU A 168 -3.48 3.33 1.63
N TRP A 169 -3.64 2.11 2.16
CA TRP A 169 -2.60 1.43 2.93
C TRP A 169 -2.29 0.09 2.30
N GLN A 170 -1.09 -0.06 1.74
CA GLN A 170 -0.61 -1.36 1.28
C GLN A 170 0.02 -2.11 2.46
N CYS A 171 -0.39 -3.36 2.66
CA CYS A 171 0.16 -4.24 3.67
C CYS A 171 1.13 -5.27 3.06
N TYR A 172 2.31 -5.42 3.66
CA TYR A 172 3.30 -6.44 3.32
C TYR A 172 3.70 -7.23 4.55
N THR A 173 3.94 -8.53 4.42
CA THR A 173 4.38 -9.36 5.54
C THR A 173 5.17 -10.58 5.08
N ASN A 174 6.02 -11.11 5.96
CA ASN A 174 6.82 -12.32 5.70
C ASN A 174 6.10 -13.62 6.13
N PHE A 175 4.79 -13.68 5.95
CA PHE A 175 4.01 -14.93 6.04
C PHE A 175 3.89 -15.56 4.65
N PRO A 176 3.72 -16.89 4.56
CA PRO A 176 3.38 -17.55 3.31
C PRO A 176 2.10 -16.94 2.69
N ALA A 177 2.09 -16.75 1.37
CA ALA A 177 0.96 -16.15 0.66
C ALA A 177 -0.35 -16.94 0.89
N SER A 178 -0.26 -18.27 1.00
CA SER A 178 -1.40 -19.14 1.27
C SER A 178 -2.10 -18.79 2.59
N TRP A 179 -1.41 -18.18 3.56
CA TRP A 179 -1.98 -17.79 4.85
C TRP A 179 -2.58 -16.40 4.85
N LEU A 180 -2.37 -15.60 3.81
CA LEU A 180 -2.81 -14.21 3.74
C LEU A 180 -4.13 -14.03 2.99
N ARG A 181 -4.84 -15.13 2.74
CA ARG A 181 -6.18 -15.15 2.11
C ARG A 181 -7.23 -15.65 3.11
N PHE A 182 -8.18 -14.79 3.49
CA PHE A 182 -9.30 -15.11 4.38
C PHE A 182 -10.60 -14.86 3.64
N GLU A 183 -11.43 -15.90 3.47
CA GLU A 183 -12.73 -15.81 2.76
C GLU A 183 -12.65 -15.14 1.38
N GLY A 184 -11.61 -15.49 0.60
CA GLY A 184 -11.36 -14.90 -0.72
C GLY A 184 -10.69 -13.51 -0.69
N GLN A 185 -10.69 -12.83 0.46
CA GLN A 185 -10.05 -11.53 0.61
C GLN A 185 -8.56 -11.66 0.94
N GLN A 186 -7.74 -10.82 0.30
CA GLN A 186 -6.33 -10.72 0.61
C GLN A 186 -6.09 -9.78 1.80
N LEU A 187 -5.52 -10.31 2.89
CA LEU A 187 -5.19 -9.54 4.09
C LEU A 187 -3.95 -8.64 3.88
N CYS A 188 -2.89 -9.23 3.34
CA CYS A 188 -1.60 -8.57 3.07
C CYS A 188 -0.88 -9.26 1.90
N LEU A 189 0.14 -8.61 1.34
CA LEU A 189 1.03 -9.17 0.33
C LEU A 189 2.20 -9.91 0.99
N SER A 190 2.43 -11.16 0.61
CA SER A 190 3.60 -11.92 1.05
C SER A 190 4.86 -11.39 0.37
N ARG A 191 5.89 -11.08 1.15
CA ARG A 191 7.21 -10.69 0.64
C ARG A 191 8.30 -11.22 1.57
N ASP A 192 9.48 -11.49 1.01
CA ASP A 192 10.70 -11.64 1.78
C ASP A 192 11.19 -10.23 2.20
N ILE A 193 11.11 -9.92 3.49
CA ILE A 193 11.32 -8.58 4.08
C ILE A 193 12.21 -8.66 5.31
#